data_AF-A0A645HX95-F1
#
_entry.id   AF-A0A645HX95-F1
#
_cell.length_a   1.000
_cell.length_b   1.000
_cell.length_c   1.000
_cell.angle_alpha   90.00
_cell.angle_beta   90.00
_cell.angle_gamma   90.00
#
_symmetry.space_group_name_H-M   'P 1'
#
loop_
_entity.id
_entity.type
_entity.pdbx_description
1 polymer ?
#
loop_
_entity_poly.entity_id
_entity_poly.type
_entity_poly.pdbx_seq_one_letter_code
_entity_poly.pdbx_strand_id
1 'polypeptide(L)'
;MDYVHANGYLKNQQGKYAEAYSVYSPWVHRIDFSYKHDFMLNAGNTKHNLQLSFDIKNVMNLFNSSWGVAKYLNPEIGSEARILKYEGVDAEGVATFSTPASINGDTKTFTPSYSLGQCWYASIGIKYIFN
;
A
#
# COMPACT_ATOMS: atom_id res chain seq x y z
N MET A 1 13.25 -15.56 -17.96
CA MET A 1 13.77 -14.21 -18.29
C MET A 1 12.67 -13.21 -18.62
N ASP A 2 11.45 -13.65 -18.92
CA ASP A 2 10.32 -12.79 -19.32
C ASP A 2 10.01 -11.69 -18.30
N TYR A 3 10.12 -11.95 -17.00
CA TYR A 3 9.96 -10.93 -15.95
C TYR A 3 10.94 -9.76 -16.10
N VAL A 4 12.20 -10.04 -16.46
CA VAL A 4 13.24 -9.02 -16.65
C VAL A 4 12.87 -8.11 -17.84
N HIS A 5 12.31 -8.68 -18.90
CA HIS A 5 11.87 -7.93 -20.08
C HIS A 5 10.56 -7.15 -19.85
N ALA A 6 9.64 -7.70 -19.06
CA ALA A 6 8.39 -7.04 -18.68
C ALA A 6 8.61 -5.91 -17.68
N ASN A 7 9.69 -5.95 -16.88
CA ASN A 7 10.01 -4.92 -15.91
C ASN A 7 10.72 -3.71 -16.56
N GLY A 8 10.15 -2.53 -16.36
CA GLY A 8 10.62 -1.29 -16.99
C GLY A 8 12.05 -0.86 -16.63
N TYR A 9 12.52 -1.14 -15.40
CA TYR A 9 13.88 -0.83 -14.97
C TYR A 9 14.85 -1.92 -15.44
N LEU A 10 14.53 -3.19 -15.18
CA LEU A 10 15.45 -4.30 -15.41
C LEU A 10 15.74 -4.55 -16.89
N LYS A 11 14.77 -4.30 -17.78
CA LYS A 11 14.99 -4.41 -19.23
C LYS A 11 16.10 -3.48 -19.73
N ASN A 12 16.28 -2.32 -19.11
CA ASN A 12 17.30 -1.33 -19.48
C ASN A 12 18.68 -1.65 -18.91
N GLN A 13 18.73 -2.58 -17.95
CA GLN A 13 19.92 -2.97 -17.21
C GLN A 13 20.51 -4.31 -17.69
N GLN A 14 20.00 -4.87 -18.78
CA GLN A 14 20.56 -6.08 -19.38
C GLN A 14 21.99 -5.82 -19.87
N GLY A 15 22.92 -6.68 -19.48
CA GLY A 15 24.35 -6.50 -19.73
C GLY A 15 25.02 -5.42 -18.87
N LYS A 16 24.28 -4.82 -17.91
CA LYS A 16 24.78 -3.82 -16.95
C LYS A 16 24.53 -4.30 -15.52
N TYR A 17 25.08 -3.57 -14.56
CA TYR A 17 24.88 -3.86 -13.14
C TYR A 17 23.54 -3.30 -12.65
N ALA A 18 22.65 -4.13 -12.13
CA ALA A 18 21.46 -3.66 -11.42
C ALA A 18 21.84 -3.10 -10.06
N GLU A 19 21.28 -1.95 -9.69
CA GLU A 19 21.56 -1.35 -8.39
C GLU A 19 21.07 -2.25 -7.26
N ALA A 20 21.87 -2.36 -6.21
CA ALA A 20 21.51 -3.13 -5.03
C ALA A 20 20.45 -2.39 -4.23
N TYR A 21 19.40 -3.10 -3.80
CA TYR A 21 18.34 -2.57 -2.92
C TYR A 21 17.60 -1.32 -3.44
N SER A 22 17.56 -1.12 -4.76
CA SER A 22 16.91 0.06 -5.39
C SER A 22 15.41 -0.13 -5.66
N VAL A 23 14.79 -1.17 -5.12
CA VAL A 23 13.34 -1.41 -5.22
C VAL A 23 12.64 -0.74 -4.04
N TYR A 24 11.89 0.32 -4.32
CA TYR A 24 11.14 1.07 -3.31
C TYR A 24 9.66 0.75 -3.37
N SER A 25 9.02 0.66 -2.20
CA SER A 25 7.57 0.52 -2.11
C SER A 25 6.84 1.68 -2.79
N PRO A 26 5.73 1.41 -3.49
CA PRO A 26 4.96 2.46 -4.15
C PRO A 26 4.36 3.42 -3.13
N TRP A 27 4.27 4.70 -3.51
CA TRP A 27 3.63 5.72 -2.69
C TRP A 27 2.14 5.48 -2.58
N VAL A 28 1.59 5.75 -1.40
CA VAL A 28 0.17 5.60 -1.09
C VAL A 28 -0.32 6.94 -0.56
N HIS A 29 -1.29 7.52 -1.25
CA HIS A 29 -1.98 8.72 -0.78
C HIS A 29 -3.26 8.31 -0.09
N ARG A 30 -3.43 8.71 1.17
CA ARG A 30 -4.64 8.47 1.95
C ARG A 30 -5.13 9.80 2.50
N ILE A 31 -6.40 10.10 2.25
CA ILE A 31 -7.06 11.31 2.72
C ILE A 31 -8.16 10.90 3.67
N ASP A 32 -8.16 11.51 4.85
CA ASP A 32 -9.16 11.33 5.89
C ASP A 32 -9.94 12.63 6.07
N PHE A 33 -11.23 12.53 6.37
CA PHE A 33 -12.11 13.66 6.62
C PHE A 33 -12.75 13.55 8.01
N SER A 34 -12.82 14.67 8.71
CA SER A 34 -13.46 14.76 10.04
C SER A 34 -14.15 16.11 10.17
N TYR A 35 -15.39 16.08 10.64
CA TYR A 35 -16.19 17.26 10.93
C TYR A 35 -16.83 17.13 12.31
N LYS A 36 -16.80 18.21 13.09
CA LYS A 36 -17.40 18.29 14.41
C LYS A 36 -18.13 19.61 14.56
N HIS A 37 -19.32 19.57 15.13
CA HIS A 37 -20.14 20.74 15.37
C HIS A 37 -20.73 20.73 16.78
N ASP A 38 -20.58 21.86 17.46
CA ASP A 38 -21.07 22.06 18.82
C ASP A 38 -22.41 22.81 18.77
N PHE A 39 -23.44 22.17 19.31
CA PHE A 39 -24.77 22.74 19.48
C PHE A 39 -24.94 23.17 20.94
N MET A 40 -25.14 24.47 21.13
CA MET A 40 -25.53 25.02 22.42
C MET A 40 -27.04 24.95 22.55
N LEU A 41 -27.52 24.15 23.51
CA LEU A 41 -28.94 23.98 23.80
C LEU A 41 -29.23 24.64 25.15
N ASN A 42 -30.09 25.67 25.15
CA ASN A 42 -30.56 26.27 26.39
C ASN A 42 -31.83 25.53 26.82
N ALA A 43 -31.78 24.79 27.93
CA ALA A 43 -32.95 24.15 28.53
C ALA A 43 -33.17 24.73 29.93
N GLY A 44 -34.17 25.61 30.06
CA GLY A 44 -34.40 26.38 31.29
C GLY A 44 -33.23 27.31 31.60
N ASN A 45 -32.75 27.25 32.85
CA ASN A 45 -31.59 28.04 33.32
C ASN A 45 -30.23 27.38 33.04
N THR A 46 -30.23 26.16 32.49
CA THR A 46 -29.00 25.40 32.25
C THR A 46 -28.63 25.44 30.78
N LYS A 47 -27.37 25.80 30.50
CA LYS A 47 -26.78 25.66 29.17
C LYS A 47 -26.23 24.25 29.02
N HIS A 48 -26.70 23.54 27.99
CA HIS A 48 -26.22 22.23 27.60
C HIS A 48 -25.37 22.36 26.35
N ASN A 49 -24.28 21.61 26.26
CA ASN A 49 -23.45 21.56 25.06
C ASN A 49 -23.45 20.14 24.48
N LEU A 50 -23.93 20.00 23.25
CA LEU A 50 -24.01 18.76 22.51
C LEU A 50 -23.13 18.85 21.27
N GLN A 51 -22.11 18.00 21.18
CA GLN A 51 -21.25 17.90 20.01
C GLN A 51 -21.67 16.71 19.15
N LEU A 52 -21.91 16.96 17.86
CA LEU A 52 -22.04 15.90 16.84
C LEU A 52 -20.74 15.81 16.05
N SER A 53 -20.27 14.59 15.80
CA SER A 53 -19.09 14.32 14.98
C SER A 53 -19.40 13.37 13.84
N PHE A 54 -18.72 13.60 12.71
CA PHE A 54 -18.74 12.74 11.55
C PHE A 54 -17.31 12.58 11.02
N ASP A 55 -16.83 11.35 11.00
CA ASP A 55 -15.48 11.00 10.61
C ASP A 55 -15.53 9.96 9.49
N ILE A 56 -14.77 10.20 8.41
CA ILE A 56 -14.56 9.24 7.31
C ILE A 56 -13.07 9.03 7.12
N LYS A 57 -12.64 7.77 7.18
CA LYS A 57 -11.27 7.36 6.93
C LYS A 57 -11.13 6.79 5.53
N ASN A 58 -9.99 7.09 4.88
CA ASN A 58 -9.72 6.71 3.50
C ASN A 58 -10.81 7.16 2.51
N VAL A 59 -11.14 8.46 2.51
CA VAL A 59 -12.23 9.05 1.72
C VAL A 59 -12.09 8.73 0.23
N MET A 60 -10.88 8.72 -0.31
CA MET A 60 -10.66 8.37 -1.73
C MET A 60 -11.07 6.93 -2.05
N ASN A 61 -10.93 6.01 -1.09
CA ASN A 61 -11.31 4.61 -1.26
C ASN A 61 -12.82 4.40 -1.35
N LEU A 62 -13.63 5.32 -0.79
CA LEU A 62 -15.08 5.35 -0.96
C LEU A 62 -15.48 5.50 -2.44
N PHE A 63 -14.70 6.26 -3.21
CA PHE A 63 -14.95 6.52 -4.63
C PHE A 63 -14.28 5.50 -5.56
N ASN A 64 -13.11 4.97 -5.17
CA ASN A 64 -12.40 3.95 -5.93
C ASN A 64 -11.69 2.98 -4.98
N SER A 65 -12.08 1.70 -5.02
CA SER A 65 -11.55 0.66 -4.13
C SER A 65 -10.04 0.41 -4.25
N SER A 66 -9.39 0.88 -5.32
CA SER A 66 -7.93 0.78 -5.49
C SER A 66 -7.15 1.96 -4.89
N TRP A 67 -7.82 3.07 -4.55
CA TRP A 67 -7.19 4.28 -4.03
C TRP A 67 -6.96 4.19 -2.52
N GLY A 68 -5.84 4.73 -2.05
CA GLY A 68 -5.46 4.68 -0.64
C GLY A 68 -5.18 3.29 -0.09
N VAL A 69 -4.97 2.29 -0.96
CA VAL A 69 -4.62 0.91 -0.60
C VAL A 69 -3.12 0.74 -0.66
N ALA A 70 -2.53 0.32 0.46
CA ALA A 70 -1.12 0.00 0.52
C ALA A 70 -0.80 -1.26 -0.30
N LYS A 71 0.38 -1.27 -0.92
CA LYS A 71 0.89 -2.42 -1.66
C LYS A 71 2.16 -2.92 -0.99
N TYR A 72 2.37 -4.23 -1.05
CA TYR A 72 3.55 -4.89 -0.52
C TYR A 72 4.20 -5.74 -1.60
N LEU A 73 5.44 -6.18 -1.37
CA LEU A 73 6.15 -7.06 -2.30
C LEU A 73 5.32 -8.32 -2.52
N ASN A 74 5.14 -8.72 -3.78
CA ASN A 74 4.39 -9.92 -4.12
C ASN A 74 5.01 -11.14 -3.41
N PRO A 75 4.26 -11.90 -2.59
CA PRO A 75 4.75 -13.10 -1.93
C PRO A 75 5.36 -14.14 -2.87
N GLU A 76 4.95 -14.17 -4.14
CA GLU A 76 5.51 -15.07 -5.16
C GLU A 76 6.99 -14.79 -5.47
N ILE A 77 7.45 -13.56 -5.21
CA ILE A 77 8.86 -13.15 -5.31
C ILE A 77 9.62 -13.52 -4.04
N GLY A 78 8.94 -13.59 -2.90
CA GLY A 78 9.51 -13.94 -1.59
C GLY A 78 9.55 -12.76 -0.62
N SER A 79 10.38 -12.89 0.42
CA SER A 79 10.55 -11.87 1.47
C SER A 79 11.54 -10.76 1.09
N GLU A 80 12.39 -11.02 0.10
CA GLU A 80 13.32 -10.05 -0.48
C GLU A 80 12.96 -9.88 -1.96
N ALA A 81 13.18 -8.69 -2.52
CA ALA A 81 12.96 -8.41 -3.94
C ALA A 81 14.06 -9.06 -4.83
N ARG A 82 14.50 -10.27 -4.49
CA ARG A 82 15.55 -11.02 -5.18
C ARG A 82 14.91 -11.91 -6.23
N ILE A 83 14.95 -11.44 -7.47
CA ILE A 83 14.38 -12.13 -8.62
C ILE A 83 15.35 -13.11 -9.30
N LEU A 84 16.65 -13.02 -9.00
CA LEU A 84 17.69 -13.90 -9.53
C LEU A 84 18.21 -14.81 -8.43
N LYS A 85 18.27 -16.10 -8.72
CA LYS A 85 18.93 -17.12 -7.91
C LYS A 85 20.28 -17.43 -8.51
N TYR A 86 21.33 -17.36 -7.71
CA TYR A 86 22.66 -17.82 -8.11
C TYR A 86 22.67 -19.35 -8.15
N GLU A 87 23.03 -19.92 -9.30
CA GLU A 87 23.06 -21.38 -9.50
C GLU A 87 24.48 -21.96 -9.42
N GLY A 88 25.50 -21.12 -9.45
CA GLY A 88 26.90 -21.53 -9.39
C GLY A 88 27.71 -20.97 -10.55
N VAL A 89 28.88 -21.56 -10.77
CA VAL A 89 29.79 -21.18 -11.84
C VAL A 89 29.79 -22.28 -12.89
N ASP A 90 29.72 -21.93 -14.17
CA ASP A 90 29.86 -22.89 -15.26
C ASP A 90 31.33 -23.36 -15.43
N ALA A 91 31.56 -24.24 -16.41
CA ALA A 91 32.87 -24.84 -16.65
C ALA A 91 33.93 -23.79 -17.07
N GLU A 92 33.48 -22.65 -17.60
CA GLU A 92 34.28 -21.54 -18.09
C GLU A 92 34.56 -20.47 -17.01
N GLY A 93 34.07 -20.66 -15.78
CA GLY A 93 34.31 -19.72 -14.68
C GLY A 93 33.30 -18.56 -14.62
N VAL A 94 32.20 -18.62 -15.38
CA VAL A 94 31.18 -17.58 -15.42
C VAL A 94 30.03 -17.91 -14.45
N ALA A 95 29.66 -16.93 -13.64
CA ALA A 95 28.53 -17.03 -12.71
C ALA A 95 27.20 -17.17 -13.48
N THR A 96 26.45 -18.23 -13.16
CA THR A 96 25.13 -18.52 -13.75
C THR A 96 24.01 -18.19 -12.77
N PHE A 97 22.91 -17.66 -13.33
CA PHE A 97 21.74 -17.25 -12.56
C PHE A 97 20.47 -17.77 -13.21
N SER A 98 19.48 -18.12 -12.39
CA SER A 98 18.15 -18.51 -12.82
C SER A 98 17.09 -17.57 -12.25
N THR A 99 15.90 -17.58 -12.85
CA THR A 99 14.69 -16.95 -12.29
C THR A 99 13.76 -18.09 -11.84
N PRO A 100 13.25 -18.07 -10.59
CA PRO A 100 12.26 -19.05 -10.15
C PRO A 100 11.05 -19.12 -11.10
N ALA A 101 10.52 -20.31 -11.34
CA ALA A 101 9.41 -20.51 -12.28
C ALA A 101 8.11 -19.77 -11.89
N SER A 102 7.95 -19.44 -10.60
CA SER A 102 6.85 -18.60 -10.09
C SER A 102 6.93 -17.14 -10.55
N ILE A 103 8.09 -16.69 -11.02
CA ILE A 103 8.34 -15.31 -11.46
C ILE A 103 8.41 -15.30 -13.00
N ASN A 104 7.27 -15.00 -13.63
CA ASN A 104 7.10 -14.94 -15.08
C ASN A 104 6.79 -13.50 -15.56
N GLY A 105 6.55 -13.29 -16.85
CA GLY A 105 6.27 -11.96 -17.42
C GLY A 105 5.03 -11.26 -16.85
N ASP A 106 4.07 -12.01 -16.31
CA ASP A 106 2.82 -11.49 -15.76
C ASP A 106 2.90 -11.21 -14.25
N THR A 107 3.88 -11.79 -13.56
CA THR A 107 4.11 -11.60 -12.13
C THR A 107 4.27 -10.11 -11.83
N LYS A 108 3.39 -9.56 -10.98
CA LYS A 108 3.50 -8.17 -10.52
C LYS A 108 4.53 -8.06 -9.39
N THR A 109 5.33 -7.01 -9.39
CA THR A 109 6.29 -6.74 -8.30
C THR A 109 5.60 -6.43 -6.97
N PHE A 110 4.49 -5.70 -7.01
CA PHE A 110 3.72 -5.30 -5.83
C PHE A 110 2.27 -5.74 -5.95
N THR A 111 1.73 -6.27 -4.85
CA THR A 111 0.33 -6.67 -4.73
C THR A 111 -0.37 -5.82 -3.66
N PRO A 112 -1.66 -5.49 -3.84
CA PRO A 112 -2.43 -4.74 -2.86
C PRO A 112 -2.59 -5.53 -1.55
N SER A 113 -2.56 -4.82 -0.42
CA SER A 113 -2.89 -5.36 0.90
C SER A 113 -4.39 -5.54 1.03
N TYR A 114 -4.82 -6.74 1.41
CA TYR A 114 -6.23 -7.08 1.63
C TYR A 114 -6.51 -7.22 3.13
N SER A 115 -6.44 -6.10 3.86
CA SER A 115 -6.83 -6.05 5.27
C SER A 115 -7.94 -5.03 5.47
N LEU A 116 -8.77 -5.22 6.52
CA LEU A 116 -9.87 -4.30 6.83
C LEU A 116 -9.39 -2.83 6.97
N GLY A 117 -8.15 -2.62 7.44
CA GLY A 117 -7.58 -1.28 7.60
C GLY A 117 -7.32 -0.53 6.27
N GLN A 118 -7.38 -1.22 5.13
CA GLN A 118 -7.26 -0.62 3.80
C GLN A 118 -8.59 -0.08 3.27
N CYS A 119 -9.72 -0.60 3.77
CA CYS A 119 -11.04 -0.13 3.37
C CYS A 119 -11.35 1.26 3.93
N TRP A 120 -12.27 1.96 3.28
CA TRP A 120 -12.91 3.12 3.90
C TRP A 120 -13.80 2.68 5.07
N TYR A 121 -13.91 3.55 6.06
CA TYR A 121 -14.89 3.39 7.15
C TYR A 121 -15.32 4.75 7.66
N ALA A 122 -16.53 4.82 8.19
CA ALA A 122 -17.11 6.04 8.72
C ALA A 122 -17.66 5.82 10.13
N SER A 123 -17.60 6.85 10.96
CA SER A 123 -18.20 6.87 12.29
C SER A 123 -18.96 8.17 12.52
N ILE A 124 -20.11 8.05 13.18
CA ILE A 124 -20.90 9.17 13.68
C ILE A 124 -20.80 9.13 15.20
N GLY A 125 -20.52 10.27 15.82
CA GLY A 125 -20.39 10.39 17.27
C GLY A 125 -21.32 11.45 17.84
N ILE A 126 -21.74 11.20 19.07
CA ILE A 126 -22.48 12.16 19.90
C ILE A 126 -21.74 12.31 21.22
N LYS A 127 -21.45 13.54 21.62
CA LYS A 127 -20.79 13.85 22.89
C LYS A 127 -21.59 14.91 23.63
N TYR A 128 -22.04 14.56 24.82
CA TYR A 128 -22.64 15.51 25.75
C TYR A 128 -21.58 16.03 26.72
N ILE A 129 -21.50 17.34 26.90
CA ILE A 129 -20.53 17.99 27.78
C ILE A 129 -21.30 18.49 29.01
N PHE A 130 -21.01 17.87 30.16
CA PHE A 130 -21.57 18.26 31.45
C PHE A 130 -20.96 19.59 31.90
N ASN A 131 -21.82 20.51 32.34
CA ASN A 131 -21.46 21.76 33.02
C ASN A 131 -21.71 21.62 34.52
#